data_AF-A0A1G3WL29-F1
#
_entry.id   AF-A0A1G3WL29-F1
#
_cell.length_a   1.000
_cell.length_b   1.000
_cell.length_c   1.000
_cell.angle_alpha   90.00
_cell.angle_beta   90.00
_cell.angle_gamma   90.00
#
_symmetry.space_group_name_H-M   'P 1'
#
loop_
_entity.id
_entity.type
_entity.pdbx_description
1 polymer ?
#
loop_
_entity_poly.entity_id
_entity_poly.type
_entity_poly.pdbx_seq_one_letter_code
_entity_poly.pdbx_strand_id
1 'polypeptide(L)'
;MKYTQLLPFMEEEELRKIAQEIMSGELKGVKVEALYPFIGPNHLHEIVDQLIEKKETRALEHAIPFISEEKVLDIYHAAEKGELPNFDASSCIPFLSPDMIKELFRELIKNAPIEADEEDKE
;
A
#
# COMPACT_ATOMS: atom_id res chain seq x y z
N MET A 1 -19.55 -23.59 -5.96
CA MET A 1 -18.75 -22.71 -6.84
C MET A 1 -18.46 -21.44 -6.08
N LYS A 2 -17.20 -21.00 -5.99
CA LYS A 2 -16.85 -19.74 -5.30
C LYS A 2 -16.84 -18.61 -6.32
N TYR A 3 -17.33 -17.41 -5.95
CA TYR A 3 -17.33 -16.24 -6.84
C TYR A 3 -15.91 -15.90 -7.33
N THR A 4 -14.88 -16.18 -6.53
CA THR A 4 -13.47 -15.94 -6.90
C THR A 4 -13.03 -16.69 -8.16
N GLN A 5 -13.74 -17.76 -8.55
CA GLN A 5 -13.45 -18.51 -9.78
C GLN A 5 -13.93 -17.78 -11.04
N LEU A 6 -14.78 -16.76 -10.89
CA LEU A 6 -15.31 -15.96 -11.99
C LEU A 6 -14.43 -14.75 -12.31
N LEU A 7 -13.65 -14.26 -11.34
CA LEU A 7 -12.87 -13.02 -11.46
C LEU A 7 -11.96 -12.93 -12.69
N PRO A 8 -11.22 -14.00 -13.10
CA PRO A 8 -10.36 -13.92 -14.28
C PRO A 8 -11.11 -13.73 -15.61
N PHE A 9 -12.43 -13.92 -15.61
CA PHE A 9 -13.29 -13.81 -16.80
C PHE A 9 -14.16 -12.57 -16.79
N MET A 10 -14.05 -11.73 -15.75
CA MET A 10 -14.80 -10.48 -15.63
C MET A 10 -14.02 -9.33 -16.27
N GLU A 11 -14.75 -8.38 -16.84
CA GLU A 11 -14.17 -7.14 -17.33
C GLU A 11 -13.61 -6.31 -16.18
N GLU A 12 -12.44 -5.70 -16.40
CA GLU A 12 -11.73 -4.92 -15.40
C GLU A 12 -12.59 -3.78 -14.81
N GLU A 13 -13.36 -3.10 -15.66
CA GLU A 13 -14.23 -1.99 -15.24
C GLU A 13 -15.36 -2.47 -14.31
N GLU A 14 -15.87 -3.70 -14.50
CA GLU A 14 -16.86 -4.26 -13.58
C GLU A 14 -16.22 -4.69 -12.25
N LEU A 15 -14.99 -5.21 -12.28
CA LEU A 15 -14.24 -5.48 -11.06
C LEU A 15 -13.93 -4.21 -10.27
N ARG A 16 -13.63 -3.10 -10.96
CA ARG A 16 -13.47 -1.78 -10.34
C ARG A 16 -14.75 -1.33 -9.65
N LYS A 17 -15.91 -1.43 -10.30
CA LYS A 17 -17.20 -1.07 -9.68
C LYS A 17 -17.50 -1.94 -8.45
N ILE A 18 -17.27 -3.25 -8.55
CA ILE A 18 -17.44 -4.17 -7.42
C ILE A 18 -16.51 -3.78 -6.26
N ALA A 19 -15.27 -3.39 -6.54
CA ALA A 19 -14.37 -2.88 -5.49
C ALA A 19 -14.97 -1.66 -4.78
N GLN A 20 -15.54 -0.71 -5.54
CA GLN A 20 -16.20 0.46 -4.97
C GLN A 20 -17.43 0.08 -4.12
N GLU A 21 -18.25 -0.87 -4.57
CA GLU A 21 -19.42 -1.38 -3.82
C GLU A 21 -19.02 -2.09 -2.51
N ILE A 22 -17.89 -2.81 -2.52
CA ILE A 22 -17.33 -3.42 -1.30
C ILE A 22 -16.86 -2.31 -0.35
N MET A 23 -16.17 -1.31 -0.87
CA MET A 23 -15.61 -0.20 -0.10
C MET A 23 -16.69 0.75 0.45
N SER A 24 -17.84 0.88 -0.21
CA SER A 24 -19.00 1.62 0.29
C SER A 24 -19.82 0.82 1.31
N GLY A 25 -19.56 -0.49 1.41
CA GLY A 25 -20.28 -1.42 2.28
C GLY A 25 -21.62 -1.88 1.72
N GLU A 26 -21.96 -1.52 0.47
CA GLU A 26 -23.12 -2.04 -0.26
C GLU A 26 -23.00 -3.55 -0.47
N LEU A 27 -21.78 -4.00 -0.81
CA LEU A 27 -21.49 -5.41 -1.01
C LEU A 27 -20.67 -5.96 0.17
N LYS A 28 -21.32 -6.80 0.99
CA LYS A 28 -20.71 -7.44 2.16
C LYS A 28 -20.35 -8.89 1.90
N GLY A 29 -19.28 -9.37 2.53
CA GLY A 29 -18.84 -10.77 2.45
C GLY A 29 -17.89 -11.08 1.30
N VAL A 30 -17.48 -10.07 0.54
CA VAL A 30 -16.40 -10.15 -0.44
C VAL A 30 -15.22 -9.33 0.08
N LYS A 31 -14.03 -9.88 -0.11
CA LYS A 31 -12.76 -9.25 0.22
C LYS A 31 -12.27 -8.49 -1.00
N VAL A 32 -12.05 -7.18 -0.86
CA VAL A 32 -11.55 -6.34 -1.97
C VAL A 32 -10.20 -6.86 -2.48
N GLU A 33 -9.40 -7.47 -1.59
CA GLU A 33 -8.08 -8.02 -1.89
C GLU A 33 -8.13 -9.18 -2.91
N ALA A 34 -9.27 -9.86 -3.04
CA ALA A 34 -9.45 -10.91 -4.03
C ALA A 34 -9.47 -10.36 -5.47
N LEU A 35 -9.74 -9.07 -5.65
CA LEU A 35 -9.89 -8.42 -6.94
C LEU A 35 -8.56 -7.92 -7.50
N TYR A 36 -7.56 -7.64 -6.65
CA TYR A 36 -6.31 -6.96 -7.04
C TYR A 36 -5.56 -7.61 -8.20
N PRO A 37 -5.42 -8.94 -8.32
CA PRO A 37 -4.71 -9.56 -9.45
C PRO A 37 -5.38 -9.34 -10.82
N PHE A 38 -6.63 -8.88 -10.81
CA PHE A 38 -7.50 -8.75 -12.00
C PHE A 38 -7.89 -7.30 -12.29
N ILE A 39 -7.47 -6.36 -11.44
CA ILE A 39 -7.66 -4.92 -11.65
C ILE A 39 -6.33 -4.35 -12.13
N GLY A 40 -6.36 -3.56 -13.21
CA GLY A 40 -5.17 -2.93 -13.75
C GLY A 40 -4.58 -1.90 -12.77
N PRO A 41 -3.26 -1.61 -12.88
CA PRO A 41 -2.56 -0.78 -11.91
C PRO A 41 -3.21 0.59 -11.68
N ASN A 42 -3.67 1.26 -12.74
CA ASN A 42 -4.26 2.60 -12.63
C ASN A 42 -5.53 2.61 -11.77
N HIS A 43 -6.43 1.65 -11.96
CA HIS A 43 -7.65 1.53 -11.16
C HIS A 43 -7.35 1.07 -9.74
N LEU A 44 -6.35 0.21 -9.58
CA LEU A 44 -5.91 -0.23 -8.26
C LEU A 44 -5.26 0.92 -7.47
N HIS A 45 -4.56 1.84 -8.12
CA HIS A 45 -4.00 3.04 -7.48
C HIS A 45 -5.10 3.92 -6.88
N GLU A 46 -6.19 4.14 -7.60
CA GLU A 46 -7.35 4.88 -7.07
C GLU A 46 -7.99 4.17 -5.86
N ILE A 47 -8.06 2.83 -5.89
CA ILE A 47 -8.52 2.03 -4.75
C ILE A 47 -7.57 2.22 -3.56
N VAL A 48 -6.25 2.17 -3.78
CA VAL A 48 -5.24 2.39 -2.75
C VAL A 48 -5.38 3.76 -2.10
N ASP A 49 -5.56 4.82 -2.88
CA ASP A 49 -5.74 6.17 -2.35
C ASP A 49 -6.94 6.22 -1.37
N GLN A 50 -8.06 5.59 -1.73
CA GLN A 50 -9.21 5.48 -0.83
C GLN A 50 -8.95 4.60 0.39
N LEU A 51 -8.15 3.54 0.27
CA LEU A 51 -7.78 2.67 1.40
C LEU A 51 -6.87 3.41 2.39
N ILE A 52 -5.99 4.31 1.92
CA ILE A 52 -5.18 5.20 2.76
C ILE A 52 -6.11 6.15 3.54
N GLU A 53 -7.05 6.82 2.86
CA GLU A 53 -8.02 7.72 3.51
C GLU A 53 -8.85 7.00 4.59
N LYS A 54 -9.25 5.75 4.31
CA LYS A 54 -10.02 4.91 5.24
C LYS A 54 -9.16 4.20 6.29
N LYS A 55 -7.82 4.28 6.18
CA LYS A 55 -6.85 3.62 7.08
C LYS A 55 -7.00 2.10 7.11
N GLU A 56 -7.35 1.51 5.97
CA GLU A 56 -7.56 0.06 5.81
C GLU A 56 -6.22 -0.67 5.59
N THR A 57 -5.39 -0.70 6.64
CA THR A 57 -3.99 -1.15 6.57
C THR A 57 -3.81 -2.56 6.03
N ARG A 58 -4.66 -3.50 6.43
CA ARG A 58 -4.63 -4.87 5.91
C ARG A 58 -4.87 -4.94 4.40
N ALA A 59 -5.81 -4.15 3.89
CA ALA A 59 -6.12 -4.13 2.47
C ALA A 59 -4.98 -3.49 1.66
N LEU A 60 -4.27 -2.52 2.24
CA LEU A 60 -3.07 -1.90 1.67
C LEU A 60 -1.91 -2.91 1.55
N GLU A 61 -1.61 -3.67 2.60
CA GLU A 61 -0.54 -4.69 2.58
C GLU A 61 -0.72 -5.69 1.41
N HIS A 62 -1.96 -6.12 1.17
CA HIS A 62 -2.28 -7.04 0.09
C HIS A 62 -2.21 -6.40 -1.31
N ALA A 63 -2.30 -5.06 -1.42
CA ALA A 63 -2.26 -4.36 -2.69
C ALA A 63 -0.83 -4.18 -3.22
N ILE A 64 0.16 -4.10 -2.33
CA ILE A 64 1.58 -3.84 -2.63
C ILE A 64 2.11 -4.63 -3.85
N PRO A 65 1.88 -5.95 -3.99
CA PRO A 65 2.43 -6.71 -5.12
C PRO A 65 1.84 -6.38 -6.50
N PHE A 66 0.76 -5.60 -6.54
CA PHE A 66 -0.03 -5.35 -7.75
C PHE A 66 -0.02 -3.88 -8.19
N ILE A 67 0.66 -3.01 -7.45
CA ILE A 67 0.75 -1.57 -7.72
C ILE A 67 2.16 -1.18 -8.16
N SER A 68 2.34 0.08 -8.57
CA SER A 68 3.64 0.56 -9.01
C SER A 68 4.51 0.93 -7.82
N GLU A 69 5.83 0.95 -8.02
CA GLU A 69 6.79 1.31 -6.98
C GLU A 69 6.52 2.71 -6.41
N GLU A 70 6.08 3.66 -7.25
CA GLU A 70 5.70 5.02 -6.82
C GLU A 70 4.50 4.98 -5.87
N LYS A 71 3.50 4.15 -6.16
CA LYS A 71 2.33 4.01 -5.28
C LYS A 71 2.67 3.26 -4.00
N VAL A 72 3.61 2.32 -4.03
CA VAL A 72 4.16 1.70 -2.81
C VAL A 72 4.87 2.75 -1.95
N LEU A 73 5.62 3.66 -2.56
CA LEU A 73 6.30 4.74 -1.87
C LEU A 73 5.30 5.72 -1.21
N ASP A 74 4.16 5.99 -1.85
CA ASP A 74 3.07 6.77 -1.23
C ASP A 74 2.57 6.12 0.06
N ILE A 75 2.34 4.79 0.05
CA ILE A 75 1.92 4.03 1.24
C ILE A 75 3.00 4.11 2.34
N TYR A 76 4.28 3.96 1.98
CA TYR A 76 5.40 4.07 2.90
C TYR A 76 5.37 5.44 3.61
N HIS A 77 5.26 6.54 2.86
CA HIS A 77 5.21 7.88 3.44
C HIS A 77 3.97 8.11 4.31
N ALA A 78 2.81 7.57 3.94
CA ALA A 78 1.60 7.66 4.76
C ALA A 78 1.79 6.92 6.11
N ALA A 79 2.46 5.77 6.09
CA ALA A 79 2.80 5.03 7.31
C ALA A 79 3.78 5.81 8.21
N GLU A 80 4.86 6.35 7.66
CA GLU A 80 5.87 7.13 8.41
C GLU A 80 5.28 8.41 9.03
N LYS A 81 4.28 9.02 8.38
CA LYS A 81 3.52 10.16 8.94
C LYS A 81 2.54 9.76 10.05
N GLY A 82 2.40 8.47 10.35
CA GLY A 82 1.44 7.96 11.33
C GLY A 82 -0.01 7.98 10.85
N GLU A 83 -0.25 8.09 9.54
CA GLU A 83 -1.61 8.10 8.97
C GLU A 83 -2.23 6.70 8.96
N LEU A 84 -1.39 5.66 8.91
CA LEU A 84 -1.76 4.24 8.83
C LEU A 84 -1.46 3.50 10.14
N PRO A 85 -2.44 3.36 11.06
CA PRO A 85 -2.22 2.75 12.36
C PRO A 85 -1.95 1.25 12.25
N ASN A 86 -0.88 0.78 12.90
CA ASN A 86 -0.44 -0.62 12.89
C ASN A 86 0.00 -1.16 11.52
N PHE A 87 0.32 -0.28 10.57
CA PHE A 87 0.94 -0.68 9.31
C PHE A 87 2.47 -0.73 9.47
N ASP A 88 3.10 -1.82 9.04
CA ASP A 88 4.57 -1.92 9.01
C ASP A 88 5.11 -1.34 7.70
N ALA A 89 5.67 -0.14 7.74
CA ALA A 89 6.28 0.53 6.59
C ALA A 89 7.40 -0.32 5.94
N SER A 90 8.04 -1.21 6.70
CA SER A 90 9.08 -2.12 6.19
C SER A 90 8.55 -3.09 5.11
N SER A 91 7.24 -3.36 5.11
CA SER A 91 6.58 -4.22 4.11
C SER A 91 6.64 -3.63 2.69
N CYS A 92 6.80 -2.32 2.55
CA CYS A 92 6.94 -1.62 1.28
C CYS A 92 8.33 -1.85 0.65
N ILE A 93 9.38 -1.99 1.47
CA ILE A 93 10.79 -1.96 1.04
C ILE A 93 11.13 -2.99 -0.07
N PRO A 94 10.66 -4.26 -0.02
CA PRO A 94 10.96 -5.23 -1.07
C PRO A 94 10.40 -4.87 -2.46
N PHE A 95 9.48 -3.91 -2.54
CA PHE A 95 8.76 -3.51 -3.75
C PHE A 95 9.18 -2.13 -4.27
N LEU A 96 10.24 -1.54 -3.70
CA LEU A 96 10.81 -0.28 -4.15
C LEU A 96 12.08 -0.53 -4.98
N SER A 97 12.34 0.33 -5.96
CA SER A 97 13.61 0.28 -6.70
C SER A 97 14.82 0.61 -5.80
N PRO A 98 16.02 0.13 -6.19
CA PRO A 98 17.25 0.46 -5.48
C PRO A 98 17.50 1.97 -5.33
N ASP A 99 17.07 2.78 -6.29
CA ASP A 99 17.25 4.23 -6.23
C ASP A 99 16.29 4.88 -5.23
N MET A 100 15.02 4.45 -5.17
CA MET A 100 14.09 4.88 -4.12
C MET A 100 14.59 4.50 -2.73
N ILE A 101 15.13 3.28 -2.55
CA ILE A 101 15.70 2.84 -1.27
C ILE A 101 16.90 3.71 -0.85
N LYS A 102 17.77 4.09 -1.79
CA LYS A 102 18.90 4.99 -1.49
C LYS A 102 18.41 6.36 -1.01
N GLU A 103 17.38 6.91 -1.65
CA GLU A 103 16.82 8.19 -1.23
C GLU A 103 16.15 8.10 0.13
N LEU A 104 15.33 7.07 0.37
CA LEU A 104 14.75 6.79 1.70
C LEU A 104 15.83 6.69 2.78
N PHE A 105 16.92 5.96 2.51
CA PHE A 105 18.03 5.84 3.45
C PHE A 105 18.67 7.21 3.77
N ARG A 106 18.86 8.07 2.77
CA ARG A 106 19.40 9.43 2.96
C ARG A 106 18.43 10.32 3.75
N GLU A 107 17.13 10.20 3.51
CA GLU A 107 16.10 10.93 4.24
C GLU A 107 16.09 10.54 5.72
N LEU A 108 16.14 9.24 6.02
CA LEU A 108 16.19 8.73 7.39
C LEU A 108 17.42 9.24 8.15
N ILE A 109 18.61 9.26 7.52
CA ILE A 109 19.83 9.81 8.15
C ILE A 109 19.67 11.31 8.44
N LYS A 110 19.11 12.08 7.52
CA LYS A 110 18.94 13.53 7.71
C LYS A 110 17.94 13.85 8.83
N ASN A 111 16.93 13.00 8.99
CA ASN A 111 15.89 13.16 10.00
C ASN A 111 16.26 12.50 11.33
N ALA A 112 17.32 11.69 11.37
CA ALA A 112 17.82 11.11 12.61
C ALA A 112 18.28 12.24 13.54
N PRO A 113 17.86 12.23 14.82
CA PRO A 113 18.46 13.12 15.80
C PRO A 113 19.96 12.84 15.82
N ILE A 114 20.78 13.88 15.85
CA ILE A 114 22.23 13.74 15.98
C ILE A 114 22.47 13.03 17.30
N GLU A 115 22.83 11.74 17.25
CA GLU A 115 23.47 11.10 18.39
C GLU A 115 24.78 11.87 18.57
N ALA A 116 24.82 12.72 19.60
CA ALA A 116 26.07 13.31 20.03
C ALA A 116 26.92 12.14 20.52
N ASP A 117 27.90 11.75 19.72
CA ASP A 117 28.95 10.83 20.14
C ASP A 117 29.58 11.41 21.42
N GLU A 118 29.19 10.90 22.60
CA GLU A 118 29.97 11.08 23.83
C GLU A 118 31.23 10.19 23.73
N GLU A 119 32.08 10.44 22.74
CA GLU A 119 33.46 9.96 22.72
C GLU A 119 34.38 11.17 22.77
N ASP A 120 34.55 11.72 23.98
CA ASP A 120 35.76 12.43 24.38
C ASP A 120 35.78 12.52 25.92
N LYS A 121 36.20 11.41 26.55
CA LYS A 121 36.77 11.43 27.90
C LYS A 121 38.04 10.59 27.89
N GLU A 122 39.11 11.17 27.34
CA GLU A 122 40.48 10.87 27.77
C GLU A 122 40.74 11.47 29.17
#